data_AF-A0AAU5HCY1-F1
#
_entry.id   AF-A0AAU5HCY1-F1
#
_cell.length_a   1.000
_cell.length_b   1.000
_cell.length_c   1.000
_cell.angle_alpha   90.00
_cell.angle_beta   90.00
_cell.angle_gamma   90.00
#
_symmetry.space_group_name_H-M   'P 1'
#
loop_
_entity.id
_entity.type
_entity.pdbx_description
1 polymer ?
#
loop_
_entity_poly.entity_id
_entity_poly.type
_entity_poly.pdbx_seq_one_letter_code
_entity_poly.pdbx_strand_id
1 'polypeptide(L)'
;MARTPAVLVLTALAAAASAYAAPAAYADTTCRTQTYGSLGIAVCHNPDPRLDHVQLHIECRRWWDPDVDARPLAIGPAGTVTMGDRCWKEIQRIWVTIKQGGR
;
A
#
# COMPACT_ATOMS: atom_id res chain seq x y z
N MET A 1 -49.63 59.41 24.85
CA MET A 1 -48.38 58.74 25.27
C MET A 1 -48.66 57.24 25.34
N ALA A 2 -48.33 56.46 24.31
CA ALA A 2 -48.51 55.00 24.30
C ALA A 2 -47.17 54.36 23.93
N ARG A 3 -46.64 53.48 24.79
CA ARG A 3 -45.35 52.82 24.61
C ARG A 3 -45.60 51.42 24.03
N THR A 4 -45.22 51.21 22.78
CA THR A 4 -45.22 49.90 22.12
C THR A 4 -44.00 49.09 22.59
N PRO A 5 -44.15 47.84 23.06
CA PRO A 5 -43.00 47.01 23.37
C PRO A 5 -42.48 46.38 22.07
N ALA A 6 -41.21 46.64 21.75
CA ALA A 6 -40.52 45.97 20.66
C ALA A 6 -40.15 44.55 21.11
N VAL A 7 -40.72 43.54 20.45
CA VAL A 7 -40.38 42.13 20.66
C VAL A 7 -39.23 41.78 19.71
N LEU A 8 -38.07 41.47 20.26
CA LEU A 8 -36.91 40.95 19.52
C LEU A 8 -37.05 39.43 19.39
N VAL A 9 -37.26 38.96 18.16
CA VAL A 9 -37.22 37.53 17.83
C VAL A 9 -35.79 37.17 17.45
N LEU A 10 -35.09 36.44 18.32
CA LEU A 10 -33.76 35.86 18.03
C LEU A 10 -33.94 34.53 17.30
N THR A 11 -33.77 34.53 15.98
CA THR A 11 -33.63 33.30 15.20
C THR A 11 -32.21 32.76 15.34
N ALA A 12 -32.03 31.72 16.14
CA ALA A 12 -30.77 30.99 16.21
C ALA A 12 -30.63 30.08 14.98
N LEU A 13 -29.76 30.44 14.04
CA LEU A 13 -29.30 29.55 12.97
C LEU A 13 -28.29 28.56 13.56
N ALA A 14 -28.73 27.33 13.81
CA ALA A 14 -27.83 26.24 14.15
C ALA A 14 -27.04 25.83 12.90
N ALA A 15 -25.74 26.17 12.86
CA ALA A 15 -24.83 25.66 11.85
C ALA A 15 -24.59 24.16 12.12
N ALA A 16 -25.20 23.30 11.31
CA ALA A 16 -24.89 21.87 11.32
C ALA A 16 -23.49 21.67 10.73
N ALA A 17 -22.50 21.43 11.58
CA ALA A 17 -21.19 20.99 11.12
C ALA A 17 -21.32 19.54 10.62
N SER A 18 -21.30 19.35 9.31
CA SER A 18 -21.15 18.02 8.72
C SER A 18 -19.73 17.53 8.98
N ALA A 19 -19.57 16.61 9.93
CA ALA A 19 -18.31 15.89 10.10
C ALA A 19 -18.11 14.98 8.89
N TYR A 20 -17.15 15.31 8.01
CA TYR A 20 -16.71 14.39 6.99
C TYR A 20 -15.89 13.30 7.69
N ALA A 21 -16.47 12.10 7.81
CA ALA A 21 -15.72 10.95 8.33
C ALA A 21 -14.51 10.72 7.41
N ALA A 22 -13.32 10.66 8.00
CA ALA A 22 -12.14 10.25 7.25
C ALA A 22 -12.40 8.85 6.66
N PRO A 23 -11.97 8.59 5.41
CA PRO A 23 -12.07 7.24 4.86
C PRO A 23 -11.33 6.25 5.77
N ALA A 24 -11.85 5.03 5.86
CA ALA A 24 -11.15 3.95 6.52
C ALA A 24 -9.73 3.82 5.96
N ALA A 25 -8.77 3.39 6.80
CA ALA A 25 -7.41 3.16 6.34
C ALA A 25 -7.42 2.20 5.14
N TYR A 26 -6.69 2.55 4.09
CA TYR A 26 -6.49 1.64 2.96
C TYR A 26 -5.72 0.41 3.43
N ALA A 27 -5.96 -0.72 2.76
CA ALA A 27 -5.18 -1.92 3.00
C ALA A 27 -3.71 -1.70 2.58
N ASP A 28 -2.79 -2.39 3.25
CA ASP A 28 -1.38 -2.36 2.85
C ASP A 28 -1.17 -3.11 1.52
N THR A 29 -0.08 -2.79 0.82
CA THR A 29 0.37 -3.57 -0.33
C THR A 29 0.55 -5.04 0.05
N THR A 30 0.08 -5.94 -0.82
CA THR A 30 0.20 -7.39 -0.63
C THR A 30 0.92 -8.04 -1.81
N CYS A 31 1.67 -9.11 -1.53
CA CYS A 31 2.42 -9.84 -2.54
C CYS A 31 2.18 -11.34 -2.41
N ARG A 32 2.12 -12.02 -3.56
CA ARG A 32 2.11 -13.47 -3.66
C ARG A 32 3.35 -13.94 -4.40
N THR A 33 4.04 -14.91 -3.83
CA THR A 33 5.26 -15.49 -4.40
C THR A 33 5.00 -16.91 -4.91
N GLN A 34 5.68 -17.31 -5.98
CA GLN A 34 5.64 -18.66 -6.55
C GLN A 34 7.04 -19.08 -7.02
N THR A 35 7.34 -20.37 -6.87
CA THR A 35 8.60 -20.97 -7.31
C THR A 35 8.34 -22.01 -8.38
N TYR A 36 9.04 -21.91 -9.50
CA TYR A 36 9.03 -22.88 -10.60
C TYR A 36 10.45 -23.37 -10.86
N GLY A 37 10.85 -24.45 -10.18
CA GLY A 37 12.22 -24.95 -10.26
C GLY A 37 13.22 -23.91 -9.72
N SER A 38 14.03 -23.35 -10.61
CA SER A 38 15.01 -22.30 -10.29
C SER A 38 14.50 -20.87 -10.47
N LEU A 39 13.26 -20.68 -10.93
CA LEU A 39 12.64 -19.37 -11.17
C LEU A 39 11.72 -18.97 -10.00
N GLY A 40 11.95 -17.80 -9.43
CA GLY A 40 11.06 -17.16 -8.46
C GLY A 40 10.25 -16.05 -9.12
N ILE A 41 8.95 -16.00 -8.84
CA ILE A 41 8.04 -14.95 -9.33
C ILE A 41 7.30 -14.35 -8.13
N ALA A 42 7.14 -13.03 -8.13
CA ALA A 42 6.27 -12.33 -7.22
C ALA A 42 5.29 -11.43 -7.98
N VAL A 43 4.03 -11.44 -7.56
CA VAL A 43 2.99 -10.52 -8.04
C VAL A 43 2.51 -9.72 -6.83
N CYS A 44 2.61 -8.40 -6.92
CA CYS A 44 2.24 -7.48 -5.85
C CYS A 44 1.13 -6.54 -6.31
N HIS A 45 0.21 -6.20 -5.41
CA HIS A 45 -0.86 -5.24 -5.63
C HIS A 45 -0.92 -4.20 -4.50
N ASN A 46 -0.98 -2.92 -4.87
CA ASN A 46 -1.07 -1.79 -3.96
C ASN A 46 -2.45 -1.15 -4.04
N PRO A 47 -3.32 -1.34 -3.03
CA PRO A 47 -4.61 -0.68 -2.97
C PRO A 47 -4.56 0.73 -2.32
N ASP A 48 -3.42 1.15 -1.75
CA ASP A 48 -3.25 2.46 -1.12
C ASP A 48 -3.02 3.57 -2.17
N PRO A 49 -3.51 4.80 -1.96
CA PRO A 49 -3.28 5.94 -2.84
C PRO A 49 -1.84 6.47 -2.83
N ARG A 50 -0.95 5.92 -1.99
CA ARG A 50 0.48 6.24 -1.97
C ARG A 50 1.28 5.28 -2.83
N LEU A 51 2.48 5.72 -3.19
CA LEU A 51 3.44 4.91 -3.94
C LEU A 51 4.29 4.08 -2.98
N ASP A 52 4.29 2.77 -3.18
CA ASP A 52 5.17 1.85 -2.47
C ASP A 52 6.32 1.40 -3.38
N HIS A 53 7.38 0.86 -2.78
CA HIS A 53 8.41 0.11 -3.50
C HIS A 53 8.43 -1.33 -3.02
N VAL A 54 8.59 -2.26 -3.94
CA VAL A 54 8.69 -3.69 -3.65
C VAL A 54 9.98 -4.26 -4.23
N GLN A 55 10.60 -5.19 -3.52
CA GLN A 55 11.79 -5.91 -3.99
C GLN A 55 11.64 -7.40 -3.71
N LEU A 56 11.84 -8.21 -4.76
CA LEU A 56 11.91 -9.67 -4.64
C LEU A 56 13.33 -10.09 -4.23
N HIS A 57 13.40 -10.94 -3.21
CA HIS A 57 14.62 -11.55 -2.71
C HIS A 57 14.53 -13.07 -2.88
N ILE A 58 15.62 -13.68 -3.32
CA ILE A 58 15.73 -15.12 -3.57
C ILE A 58 17.00 -15.62 -2.87
N GLU A 59 16.81 -16.51 -1.90
CA GLU A 59 17.89 -17.27 -1.27
C GLU A 59 18.10 -18.56 -2.06
N CYS A 60 19.31 -18.75 -2.58
CA CYS A 60 19.68 -19.91 -3.38
C CYS A 60 20.18 -21.06 -2.49
N ARG A 61 19.87 -22.30 -2.87
CA ARG A 61 20.13 -23.47 -2.01
C ARG A 61 21.60 -23.87 -1.94
N ARG A 62 22.39 -23.52 -2.97
CA ARG A 62 23.78 -23.97 -3.09
C ARG A 62 24.70 -22.84 -2.64
N TRP A 63 25.68 -23.15 -1.79
CA TRP A 63 26.63 -22.16 -1.27
C TRP A 63 27.42 -21.38 -2.34
N TRP A 64 27.53 -21.94 -3.55
CA TRP A 64 28.22 -21.35 -4.69
C TRP A 64 27.30 -20.60 -5.65
N ASP A 65 25.98 -20.67 -5.45
CA ASP A 65 24.96 -19.96 -6.22
C ASP A 65 24.53 -18.76 -5.36
N PRO A 66 24.97 -17.54 -5.67
CA PRO A 66 24.71 -16.38 -4.80
C PRO A 66 23.23 -16.03 -4.75
N ASP A 67 22.78 -15.57 -3.58
CA ASP A 67 21.44 -15.02 -3.41
C ASP A 67 21.19 -13.85 -4.35
N VAL A 68 19.94 -13.70 -4.79
CA VAL A 68 19.55 -12.75 -5.83
C VAL A 68 18.49 -11.79 -5.31
N ASP A 69 18.77 -10.52 -5.49
CA ASP A 69 17.83 -9.43 -5.23
C ASP A 69 17.43 -8.80 -6.57
N ALA A 70 16.17 -8.94 -6.94
CA ALA A 70 15.65 -8.29 -8.14
C ALA A 70 15.71 -6.77 -7.97
N ARG A 71 15.67 -6.03 -9.08
CA ARG A 71 15.60 -4.58 -9.03
C ARG A 71 14.33 -4.14 -8.27
N PRO A 72 14.42 -3.20 -7.30
CA PRO A 72 13.25 -2.61 -6.67
C PRO A 72 12.32 -1.97 -7.70
N LEU A 73 11.02 -2.24 -7.61
CA LEU A 73 9.99 -1.65 -8.47
C LEU A 73 9.07 -0.76 -7.67
N ALA A 74 8.75 0.40 -8.22
CA ALA A 74 7.69 1.26 -7.70
C ALA A 74 6.31 0.69 -8.10
N ILE A 75 5.36 0.71 -7.17
CA ILE A 75 3.97 0.32 -7.39
C ILE A 75 3.06 1.49 -6.98
N GLY A 76 2.46 2.12 -7.98
CA GLY A 76 1.56 3.25 -7.78
C GLY A 76 0.18 2.84 -7.26
N PRO A 77 -0.73 3.82 -7.08
CA PRO A 77 -2.08 3.60 -6.59
C PRO A 77 -2.88 2.61 -7.45
N ALA A 78 -3.56 1.67 -6.80
CA ALA A 78 -4.29 0.58 -7.44
C ALA A 78 -3.43 -0.22 -8.45
N GLY A 79 -2.11 -0.14 -8.31
CA GLY A 79 -1.15 -0.73 -9.24
C GLY A 79 -0.94 -2.20 -8.98
N THR A 80 -0.47 -2.91 -10.00
CA THR A 80 0.02 -4.28 -9.91
C THR A 80 1.35 -4.37 -10.63
N VAL A 81 2.33 -5.02 -10.01
CA VAL A 81 3.63 -5.31 -10.63
C VAL A 81 3.96 -6.79 -10.52
N THR A 82 4.69 -7.28 -11.51
CA THR A 82 5.25 -8.63 -11.51
C THR A 82 6.78 -8.51 -11.53
N MET A 83 7.43 -9.23 -10.63
CA MET A 83 8.88 -9.37 -10.55
C MET A 83 9.25 -10.83 -10.75
N GLY A 84 10.41 -11.07 -11.35
CA GLY A 84 10.95 -12.42 -11.44
C GLY A 84 12.47 -12.39 -11.52
N ASP A 85 13.09 -13.38 -10.90
CA ASP A 85 14.52 -13.64 -11.00
C ASP A 85 14.78 -15.13 -10.72
N ARG A 86 16.03 -15.57 -10.81
CA ARG A 86 16.36 -17.00 -10.76
C ARG A 86 17.71 -17.29 -10.11
N CYS A 87 17.78 -18.45 -9.47
CA CYS A 87 19.05 -19.09 -9.15
C CYS A 87 19.58 -19.84 -10.38
N TRP A 88 20.88 -20.16 -10.38
CA TRP A 88 21.42 -21.13 -11.34
C TRP A 88 20.91 -22.55 -11.07
N LYS A 89 20.67 -22.91 -9.81
CA LYS A 89 20.10 -24.20 -9.37
C LYS A 89 18.85 -24.00 -8.52
N GLU A 90 18.69 -24.73 -7.42
CA GLU A 90 17.44 -24.75 -6.67
C GLU A 90 17.30 -23.50 -5.80
N ILE A 91 16.09 -22.95 -5.75
CA ILE A 91 15.71 -21.92 -4.79
C ILE A 91 15.51 -22.56 -3.40
N GLN A 92 16.07 -21.95 -2.36
CA GLN A 92 15.83 -22.31 -0.97
C GLN A 92 14.66 -21.55 -0.38
N ARG A 93 14.59 -20.22 -0.60
CA ARG A 93 13.52 -19.36 -0.08
C ARG A 93 13.31 -18.17 -1.00
N ILE A 94 12.07 -17.66 -1.06
CA ILE A 94 11.75 -16.37 -1.68
C ILE A 94 10.90 -15.53 -0.75
N TRP A 95 11.13 -14.22 -0.73
CA TRP A 95 10.32 -13.24 0.00
C TRP A 95 10.33 -11.89 -0.70
N VAL A 96 9.42 -11.01 -0.30
CA VAL A 96 9.34 -9.64 -0.81
C VAL A 96 9.45 -8.67 0.34
N THR A 97 10.30 -7.65 0.18
CA THR A 97 10.30 -6.49 1.07
C THR A 97 9.43 -5.39 0.47
N ILE A 98 8.61 -4.77 1.31
CA ILE A 98 7.74 -3.65 0.93
C ILE A 98 8.20 -2.42 1.69
N LYS A 99 8.53 -1.35 0.95
CA LYS A 99 8.78 -0.02 1.50
C LYS A 99 7.56 0.85 1.20
N GLN A 100 6.82 1.17 2.25
CA GLN A 100 5.59 1.95 2.13
C GLN A 100 5.87 3.42 1.86
N GLY A 101 5.04 4.05 1.04
CA GLY A 101 5.11 5.49 0.79
C GLY A 101 4.71 6.28 2.02
N GLY A 102 5.66 7.02 2.62
CA GLY A 102 5.36 7.98 3.69
C GLY A 102 5.27 7.40 5.11
N ARG A 103 5.85 6.22 5.36
CA ARG A 103 6.14 5.67 6.69
C ARG A 103 7.64 5.46 6.87
#